data_AF-A0AA88HE08-F1
#
_entry.id   AF-A0AA88HE08-F1
#
_cell.length_a   1.000
_cell.length_b   1.000
_cell.length_c   1.000
_cell.angle_alpha   90.00
_cell.angle_beta   90.00
_cell.angle_gamma   90.00
#
_symmetry.space_group_name_H-M   'P 1'
#
loop_
_entity.id
_entity.type
_entity.pdbx_description
1 polymer ?
#
loop_
_entity_poly.entity_id
_entity_poly.type
_entity_poly.pdbx_seq_one_letter_code
_entity_poly.pdbx_strand_id
1 'polypeptide(L)'
;MFSSVDNFIVEFLNQAVLAKTTDEKLTCLTRVQDLILHHGPELLDSFLDEVLAFQNDRNQEIRRVIVGFLEEACKSEPDVFPKVAVNISFLLRDEAVAVQKRVIQALTHLYPVVLRWLSRAKSITKEMSSAWDWLVRMKGEVIKWLDHDNDGVRTLTNKFYEMVIICQTYRDEESASKESEFSLDAIPPTLKILKPRKLEDEANKLMADLIKFHGSMHISSANLLACMGTLSLIARARPMFMGQVISAMEMLHGVQLMRDFSAFRDIKIATPASRFVPGPL
;
A
#
# COMPACT_ATOMS: atom_id res chain seq x y z
N MET A 1 9.87 9.44 38.88
CA MET A 1 11.14 10.10 38.52
C MET A 1 11.32 9.77 37.05
N PHE A 2 11.16 10.76 36.15
CA PHE A 2 11.28 10.52 34.72
C PHE A 2 12.65 9.91 34.41
N SER A 3 12.69 8.92 33.51
CA SER A 3 13.95 8.34 33.05
C SER A 3 14.79 9.43 32.34
N SER A 4 16.10 9.24 32.24
CA SER A 4 16.96 10.16 31.47
C SER A 4 16.46 10.33 30.02
N VAL A 5 15.88 9.26 29.46
CA VAL A 5 15.34 9.25 28.09
C VAL A 5 14.06 10.08 27.97
N ASP A 6 13.16 10.00 28.96
CA ASP A 6 11.90 10.76 28.97
C ASP A 6 12.19 12.27 28.90
N ASN A 7 13.21 12.73 29.63
CA ASN A 7 13.60 14.15 29.61
C ASN A 7 14.06 14.59 28.21
N PHE A 8 14.83 13.76 27.50
CA PHE A 8 15.25 14.06 26.13
C PHE A 8 14.07 14.06 25.16
N ILE A 9 13.12 13.13 25.31
CA ILE A 9 11.90 13.10 24.48
C ILE A 9 11.10 14.39 24.69
N VAL A 10 10.86 14.79 25.94
CA VAL A 10 10.17 16.04 26.29
C VAL A 10 10.91 17.26 25.74
N GLU A 11 12.24 17.28 25.86
CA GLU A 11 13.07 18.36 25.31
C GLU A 11 12.91 18.48 23.79
N PHE A 12 13.05 17.38 23.05
CA PHE A 12 12.92 17.39 21.60
C PHE A 12 11.48 17.70 21.14
N LEU A 13 10.46 17.24 21.85
CA LEU A 13 9.07 17.61 21.56
C LEU A 13 8.84 19.12 21.74
N ASN A 14 9.35 19.69 22.83
CA ASN A 14 9.28 21.15 23.05
C ASN A 14 10.04 21.93 21.97
N GLN A 15 11.23 21.46 21.58
CA GLN A 15 11.98 22.05 20.47
C GLN A 15 11.22 21.94 19.15
N ALA A 16 10.53 20.82 18.88
CA ALA A 16 9.72 20.63 17.69
C ALA A 16 8.53 21.61 17.63
N VAL A 17 7.87 21.87 18.77
CA VAL A 17 6.79 22.87 18.86
C VAL A 17 7.30 24.29 18.59
N LEU A 18 8.49 24.62 19.10
CA LEU A 18 9.11 25.95 18.97
C LEU A 18 9.92 26.15 17.69
N ALA A 19 10.13 25.09 16.91
CA ALA A 19 10.95 25.10 15.69
C ALA A 19 10.43 26.14 14.68
N LYS A 20 11.34 26.95 14.15
CA LYS A 20 11.00 28.02 13.19
C LYS A 20 11.00 27.52 11.76
N THR A 21 11.78 26.47 11.50
CA THR A 21 11.89 25.86 10.17
C THR A 21 11.30 24.45 10.17
N THR A 22 10.91 23.98 8.99
CA THR A 22 10.44 22.60 8.82
C THR A 22 11.57 21.61 9.11
N ASP A 23 12.80 21.90 8.70
CA ASP A 23 13.94 21.01 8.86
C ASP A 23 14.34 20.80 10.33
N GLU A 24 14.29 21.87 11.14
CA GLU A 24 14.48 21.76 12.59
C GLU A 24 13.42 20.87 13.22
N LYS A 25 12.15 21.09 12.86
CA LYS A 25 11.02 20.30 13.37
C LYS A 25 11.14 18.83 12.97
N LEU A 26 11.46 18.55 11.70
CA LEU A 26 11.69 17.20 11.20
C LEU A 26 12.82 16.52 11.98
N THR A 27 13.94 17.21 12.19
CA THR A 27 15.07 16.67 12.96
C THR A 27 14.68 16.30 14.38
N CYS A 28 13.91 17.16 15.05
CA CYS A 28 13.43 16.89 16.41
C CYS A 28 12.47 15.70 16.44
N LEU A 29 11.49 15.66 15.53
CA LEU A 29 10.51 14.57 15.48
C LEU A 29 11.15 13.22 15.14
N THR A 30 12.08 13.16 14.19
CA THR A 30 12.80 11.92 13.88
C THR A 30 13.55 11.39 15.12
N ARG A 31 14.22 12.27 15.88
CA ARG A 31 14.88 11.87 17.13
C ARG A 31 13.90 11.35 18.17
N VAL A 32 12.74 12.00 18.33
CA VAL A 32 11.69 11.54 19.24
C VAL A 32 11.21 10.14 18.85
N GLN A 33 10.98 9.90 17.56
CA GLN A 33 10.55 8.59 17.06
C GLN A 33 11.60 7.51 17.33
N ASP A 34 12.87 7.80 17.04
CA ASP A 34 13.97 6.86 17.30
C ASP A 34 14.06 6.51 18.79
N LEU A 35 13.94 7.50 19.68
CA LEU A 35 13.96 7.28 21.13
C LEU A 35 12.77 6.42 21.58
N ILE A 36 11.56 6.77 21.17
CA ILE A 36 10.35 6.04 21.56
C ILE A 36 10.38 4.59 21.07
N LEU A 37 10.75 4.36 19.80
CA LEU A 37 10.64 3.04 19.17
C LEU A 37 11.75 2.06 19.60
N HIS A 38 12.91 2.56 20.06
CA HIS A 38 14.07 1.71 20.38
C HIS A 38 14.40 1.59 21.88
N HIS A 39 13.83 2.43 22.75
CA HIS A 39 14.20 2.45 24.18
C HIS A 39 13.17 1.83 25.13
N GLY A 40 11.99 1.42 24.64
CA GLY A 40 11.05 0.61 25.42
C GLY A 40 9.58 0.86 25.07
N PRO A 41 8.72 -0.18 25.12
CA PRO A 41 7.30 -0.08 24.76
C PRO A 41 6.52 0.91 25.65
N GLU A 42 6.93 1.06 26.91
CA GLU A 42 6.34 2.02 27.86
C GLU A 42 6.42 3.48 27.39
N LEU A 43 7.42 3.83 26.58
CA LEU A 43 7.59 5.18 26.03
C LEU A 43 6.56 5.47 24.95
N LEU A 44 6.18 4.44 24.17
CA LEU A 44 5.18 4.59 23.12
C LEU A 44 3.84 4.98 23.73
N ASP A 45 3.37 4.24 24.73
CA ASP A 45 2.11 4.56 25.41
C ASP A 45 2.16 5.91 26.15
N SER A 46 3.34 6.33 26.63
CA SER A 46 3.49 7.58 27.38
C SER A 46 3.53 8.84 26.51
N PHE A 47 4.00 8.73 25.26
CA PHE A 47 4.26 9.88 24.39
C PHE A 47 3.47 9.85 23.07
N LEU A 48 2.59 8.86 22.88
CA LEU A 48 1.81 8.69 21.64
C LEU A 48 0.98 9.94 21.31
N ASP A 49 0.29 10.51 22.31
CA ASP A 49 -0.60 11.65 22.11
C ASP A 49 0.18 12.93 21.75
N GLU A 50 1.36 13.13 22.35
CA GLU A 50 2.25 14.24 22.07
C GLU A 50 2.80 14.19 20.64
N VAL A 51 3.15 12.99 20.14
CA VAL A 51 3.57 12.82 18.74
C VAL A 51 2.38 13.00 17.80
N LEU A 52 1.20 12.49 18.17
CA LEU A 52 -0.04 12.64 17.38
C LEU A 52 -0.51 14.10 17.28
N ALA A 53 -0.10 14.99 18.18
CA ALA A 53 -0.40 16.41 18.09
C ALA A 53 0.12 17.04 16.78
N PHE A 54 1.14 16.46 16.15
CA PHE A 54 1.71 16.91 14.88
C PHE A 54 0.99 16.36 13.64
N GLN A 55 -0.03 15.49 13.79
CA GLN A 55 -0.75 14.92 12.64
C GLN A 55 -1.46 15.98 11.78
N ASN A 56 -1.79 17.13 12.37
CA ASN A 56 -2.47 18.25 11.71
C ASN A 56 -1.51 19.40 11.39
N ASP A 57 -0.20 19.16 11.39
CA ASP A 57 0.78 20.19 11.04
C ASP A 57 0.54 20.69 9.61
N ARG A 58 0.76 22.00 9.38
CA ARG A 58 0.55 22.63 8.07
C ARG A 58 1.48 22.04 7.00
N ASN A 59 2.67 21.59 7.39
CA ASN A 59 3.62 21.02 6.45
C ASN A 59 3.36 19.53 6.21
N GLN A 60 3.13 19.15 4.95
CA GLN A 60 2.89 17.76 4.55
C GLN A 60 4.04 16.81 4.92
N GLU A 61 5.29 17.26 4.97
CA GLU A 61 6.44 16.42 5.32
C GLU A 61 6.39 16.01 6.79
N ILE A 62 5.93 16.90 7.67
CA ILE A 62 5.69 16.57 9.09
C ILE A 62 4.60 15.51 9.19
N ARG A 63 3.47 15.69 8.49
CA ARG A 63 2.39 14.71 8.48
C ARG A 63 2.85 13.35 7.94
N ARG A 64 3.69 13.33 6.90
CA ARG A 64 4.32 12.09 6.38
C ARG A 64 5.22 11.40 7.41
N VAL A 65 5.96 12.17 8.20
CA VAL A 65 6.78 11.65 9.32
C VAL A 65 5.89 11.06 10.42
N ILE A 66 4.72 11.63 10.70
CA ILE A 66 3.74 11.03 11.62
C ILE A 66 3.18 9.71 11.07
N VAL A 67 2.86 9.63 9.78
CA VAL A 67 2.45 8.35 9.17
C VAL A 67 3.54 7.28 9.34
N GLY A 68 4.81 7.66 9.21
CA GLY A 68 5.94 6.75 9.44
C GLY A 68 6.06 6.26 10.87
N PHE A 69 5.89 7.16 11.84
CA PHE A 69 5.84 6.77 13.25
C PHE A 69 4.72 5.78 13.53
N LEU A 70 3.50 6.05 13.06
CA LEU A 70 2.35 5.18 13.29
C LEU A 70 2.55 3.78 12.69
N GLU A 71 3.20 3.72 11.53
CA GLU A 71 3.58 2.46 10.89
C GLU A 71 4.55 1.65 11.77
N GLU A 72 5.65 2.26 12.22
CA GLU A 72 6.66 1.57 13.01
C GLU A 72 6.15 1.22 14.42
N ALA A 73 5.37 2.10 15.04
CA ALA A 73 4.69 1.84 16.31
C ALA A 73 3.81 0.59 16.22
N CYS A 74 2.97 0.47 15.18
CA CYS A 74 2.10 -0.69 15.01
C CYS A 74 2.85 -1.95 14.58
N LYS A 75 4.02 -1.85 13.93
CA LYS A 75 4.87 -3.00 13.64
C LYS A 75 5.55 -3.54 14.89
N SER A 76 6.01 -2.64 15.76
CA SER A 76 6.63 -2.98 17.04
C SER A 76 5.59 -3.57 18.00
N GLU A 77 4.45 -2.88 18.15
CA GLU A 77 3.38 -3.24 19.07
C GLU A 77 2.02 -3.20 18.34
N PRO A 78 1.59 -4.33 17.74
CA PRO A 78 0.33 -4.38 17.00
C PRO A 78 -0.92 -4.01 17.80
N ASP A 79 -0.89 -4.16 19.14
CA ASP A 79 -1.96 -3.75 20.06
C ASP A 79 -2.17 -2.22 20.10
N VAL A 80 -1.25 -1.43 19.55
CA VAL A 80 -1.40 0.04 19.40
C VAL A 80 -2.31 0.40 18.23
N PHE A 81 -2.42 -0.46 17.21
CA PHE A 81 -3.22 -0.17 16.01
C PHE A 81 -4.67 0.28 16.31
N PRO A 82 -5.46 -0.39 17.20
CA PRO A 82 -6.77 0.09 17.59
C PRO A 82 -6.80 1.54 18.11
N LYS A 83 -5.74 2.00 18.78
CA LYS A 83 -5.63 3.35 19.36
C LYS A 83 -5.44 4.41 18.27
N VAL A 84 -4.71 4.08 17.20
CA VAL A 84 -4.29 5.03 16.16
C VAL A 84 -5.00 4.86 14.81
N ALA A 85 -5.85 3.83 14.67
CA ALA A 85 -6.50 3.53 13.39
C ALA A 85 -7.35 4.69 12.84
N VAL A 86 -7.98 5.47 13.73
CA VAL A 86 -8.71 6.70 13.37
C VAL A 86 -7.77 7.73 12.76
N ASN A 87 -6.60 7.94 13.36
CA ASN A 87 -5.58 8.88 12.90
C ASN A 87 -5.04 8.49 11.53
N ILE A 88 -4.75 7.21 11.30
CA ILE A 88 -4.35 6.69 9.99
C ILE A 88 -5.48 6.92 8.97
N SER A 89 -6.73 6.66 9.34
CA SER A 89 -7.88 6.90 8.45
C SER A 89 -8.09 8.38 8.14
N PHE A 90 -7.79 9.28 9.08
CA PHE A 90 -7.82 10.72 8.84
C PHE A 90 -6.72 11.14 7.86
N LEU A 91 -5.47 10.70 8.09
CA LEU A 91 -4.34 10.97 7.21
C LEU A 91 -4.49 10.34 5.82
N LEU A 92 -5.25 9.23 5.71
CA LEU A 92 -5.61 8.66 4.40
C LEU A 92 -6.41 9.66 3.57
N ARG A 93 -7.25 10.48 4.21
CA ARG A 93 -8.09 11.50 3.54
C ARG A 93 -7.44 12.89 3.53
N ASP A 94 -6.12 12.95 3.70
CA ASP A 94 -5.36 14.21 3.66
C ASP A 94 -5.49 14.88 2.29
N GLU A 95 -5.48 16.21 2.26
CA GLU A 95 -5.52 17.00 1.03
C GLU A 95 -4.27 16.83 0.17
N ALA A 96 -3.13 16.55 0.80
CA ALA A 96 -1.85 16.40 0.12
C ALA A 96 -1.70 14.96 -0.38
N VAL A 97 -1.65 14.80 -1.70
CA VAL A 97 -1.40 13.51 -2.35
C VAL A 97 -0.11 12.84 -1.85
N ALA A 98 0.91 13.62 -1.46
CA ALA A 98 2.14 13.07 -0.89
C ALA A 98 1.89 12.34 0.45
N VAL A 99 0.98 12.84 1.28
CA VAL A 99 0.56 12.19 2.54
C VAL A 99 -0.28 10.96 2.24
N GLN A 100 -1.28 11.06 1.36
CA GLN A 100 -2.10 9.91 0.94
C GLN A 100 -1.24 8.74 0.46
N LYS A 101 -0.26 9.02 -0.43
CA LYS A 101 0.71 8.03 -0.91
C LYS A 101 1.49 7.38 0.24
N ARG A 102 1.96 8.19 1.21
CA ARG A 102 2.67 7.68 2.39
C ARG A 102 1.79 6.78 3.26
N VAL A 103 0.49 7.08 3.37
CA VAL A 103 -0.47 6.24 4.10
C VAL A 103 -0.74 4.93 3.37
N ILE A 104 -0.88 4.91 2.04
CA ILE A 104 -1.03 3.66 1.27
C ILE A 104 0.18 2.75 1.51
N GLN A 105 1.40 3.31 1.51
CA GLN A 105 2.61 2.57 1.83
C GLN A 105 2.57 1.97 3.23
N ALA A 106 2.18 2.77 4.25
CA ALA A 106 2.03 2.28 5.61
C ALA A 106 0.99 1.16 5.70
N LEU A 107 -0.20 1.35 5.13
CA LEU A 107 -1.26 0.34 5.12
C LEU A 107 -0.83 -0.94 4.41
N THR A 108 -0.01 -0.85 3.37
CA THR A 108 0.56 -2.03 2.71
C THR A 108 1.41 -2.87 3.67
N HIS A 109 2.18 -2.25 4.55
CA HIS A 109 2.95 -3.00 5.55
C HIS A 109 2.13 -3.40 6.77
N LEU A 110 1.17 -2.57 7.19
CA LEU A 110 0.32 -2.83 8.36
C LEU A 110 -0.73 -3.91 8.11
N TYR A 111 -1.16 -4.11 6.86
CA TYR A 111 -2.16 -5.13 6.52
C TYR A 111 -1.80 -6.54 7.02
N PRO A 112 -0.64 -7.12 6.65
CA PRO A 112 -0.21 -8.42 7.18
C PRO A 112 0.11 -8.38 8.68
N VAL A 113 0.53 -7.25 9.24
CA VAL A 113 0.82 -7.11 10.68
C VAL A 113 -0.46 -7.31 11.49
N VAL A 114 -1.52 -6.56 11.16
CA VAL A 114 -2.80 -6.64 11.86
C VAL A 114 -3.44 -8.02 11.67
N LEU A 115 -3.41 -8.58 10.46
CA LEU A 115 -3.93 -9.93 10.21
C LEU A 115 -3.23 -11.00 11.05
N ARG A 116 -1.89 -10.95 11.13
CA ARG A 116 -1.08 -11.89 11.93
C ARG A 116 -1.32 -11.72 13.43
N TRP A 117 -1.47 -10.49 13.89
CA TRP A 117 -1.82 -10.20 15.28
C TRP A 117 -3.20 -10.77 15.63
N LEU A 118 -4.21 -10.50 14.81
CA LEU A 118 -5.56 -11.03 14.98
C LEU A 118 -5.57 -12.57 14.92
N SER A 119 -4.79 -13.18 14.03
CA SER A 119 -4.78 -14.64 13.84
C SER A 119 -4.18 -15.41 15.03
N ARG A 120 -3.33 -14.75 15.83
CA ARG A 120 -2.71 -15.32 17.04
C ARG A 120 -3.54 -15.12 18.31
N ALA A 121 -4.65 -14.40 18.22
CA ALA A 121 -5.49 -14.08 19.37
C ALA A 121 -6.17 -15.32 19.95
N LYS A 122 -6.05 -15.51 21.27
CA LYS A 122 -6.78 -16.58 21.98
C LYS A 122 -8.28 -16.26 22.12
N SER A 123 -8.61 -14.98 22.23
CA SER A 123 -9.97 -14.45 22.30
C SER A 123 -10.04 -13.11 21.57
N ILE A 124 -11.23 -12.78 21.05
CA ILE A 124 -11.45 -11.51 20.37
C ILE A 124 -11.98 -10.48 21.37
N THR A 125 -11.23 -9.39 21.54
CA THR A 125 -11.69 -8.23 22.32
C THR A 125 -12.45 -7.23 21.45
N LYS A 126 -13.03 -6.21 22.09
CA LYS A 126 -13.72 -5.11 21.39
C LYS A 126 -12.73 -4.27 20.59
N GLU A 127 -11.54 -4.06 21.11
CA GLU A 127 -10.45 -3.30 20.49
C GLU A 127 -9.95 -4.01 19.24
N MET A 128 -9.78 -5.34 19.29
CA MET A 128 -9.45 -6.16 18.12
C MET A 128 -10.53 -6.09 17.04
N SER A 129 -11.80 -6.09 17.45
CA SER A 129 -12.93 -5.95 16.53
C SER A 129 -12.94 -4.59 15.85
N SER A 130 -12.71 -3.53 16.63
CA SER A 130 -12.59 -2.15 16.13
C SER A 130 -11.41 -2.00 15.16
N ALA A 131 -10.25 -2.58 15.48
CA ALA A 131 -9.09 -2.59 14.60
C ALA A 131 -9.39 -3.26 13.27
N TRP A 132 -10.04 -4.42 13.28
CA TRP A 132 -10.43 -5.10 12.04
C TRP A 132 -11.40 -4.24 11.20
N ASP A 133 -12.41 -3.64 11.83
CA ASP A 133 -13.37 -2.78 11.14
C ASP A 133 -12.68 -1.57 10.49
N TRP A 134 -11.75 -0.92 11.19
CA TRP A 134 -10.97 0.18 10.64
C TRP A 134 -10.09 -0.26 9.48
N LEU A 135 -9.42 -1.41 9.60
CA LEU A 135 -8.57 -1.95 8.54
C LEU A 135 -9.39 -2.25 7.28
N VAL A 136 -10.57 -2.88 7.42
CA VAL A 136 -11.48 -3.17 6.31
C VAL A 136 -11.99 -1.88 5.66
N ARG A 137 -12.32 -0.85 6.45
CA ARG A 137 -12.75 0.45 5.91
C ARG A 137 -11.65 1.11 5.09
N MET A 138 -10.44 1.24 5.65
CA MET A 138 -9.30 1.84 4.96
C MET A 138 -8.91 1.04 3.71
N LYS A 139 -8.93 -0.30 3.78
CA LYS A 139 -8.74 -1.17 2.62
C LYS A 139 -9.76 -0.86 1.52
N GLY A 140 -11.03 -0.76 1.88
CA GLY A 140 -12.11 -0.43 0.95
C GLY A 140 -12.00 0.97 0.33
N GLU A 141 -11.31 1.91 0.99
CA GLU A 141 -11.00 3.22 0.42
C GLU A 141 -9.83 3.15 -0.56
N VAL A 142 -8.71 2.54 -0.16
CA VAL A 142 -7.52 2.42 -1.01
C VAL A 142 -7.82 1.62 -2.28
N ILE A 143 -8.60 0.54 -2.20
CA ILE A 143 -8.96 -0.29 -3.37
C ILE A 143 -9.66 0.55 -4.45
N LYS A 144 -10.49 1.53 -4.06
CA LYS A 144 -11.17 2.41 -5.01
C LYS A 144 -10.23 3.36 -5.72
N TRP A 145 -8.97 3.49 -5.32
CA TRP A 145 -8.01 4.42 -5.93
C TRP A 145 -7.20 3.82 -7.08
N LEU A 146 -7.57 2.63 -7.56
CA LEU A 146 -6.97 2.05 -8.76
C LEU A 146 -7.29 2.91 -10.01
N ASP A 147 -8.36 3.72 -9.97
CA ASP A 147 -8.74 4.70 -11.00
C ASP A 147 -8.45 6.16 -10.62
N HIS A 148 -7.69 6.40 -9.54
CA HIS A 148 -7.40 7.75 -9.03
C HIS A 148 -6.65 8.61 -10.06
N ASP A 149 -6.88 9.92 -10.12
CA ASP A 149 -6.27 10.82 -11.11
C ASP A 149 -4.74 10.88 -11.04
N ASN A 150 -4.19 10.85 -9.82
CA ASN A 150 -2.74 10.83 -9.60
C ASN A 150 -2.09 9.46 -9.91
N ASP A 151 -1.14 9.45 -10.84
CA ASP A 151 -0.43 8.25 -11.29
C ASP A 151 0.37 7.52 -10.19
N GLY A 152 0.93 8.28 -9.25
CA GLY A 152 1.66 7.72 -8.11
C GLY A 152 0.74 7.03 -7.09
N VAL A 153 -0.49 7.54 -6.92
CA VAL A 153 -1.50 6.89 -6.08
C VAL A 153 -1.95 5.56 -6.69
N ARG A 154 -2.19 5.52 -8.01
CA ARG A 154 -2.52 4.26 -8.72
C ARG A 154 -1.39 3.23 -8.58
N THR A 155 -0.14 3.65 -8.74
CA THR A 155 1.04 2.76 -8.62
C THR A 155 1.10 2.12 -7.23
N LEU A 156 0.89 2.91 -6.17
CA LEU A 156 0.90 2.40 -4.80
C LEU A 156 -0.35 1.55 -4.49
N THR A 157 -1.50 1.90 -5.05
CA THR A 157 -2.73 1.10 -4.92
C THR A 157 -2.56 -0.26 -5.55
N ASN A 158 -1.95 -0.36 -6.74
CA ASN A 158 -1.57 -1.64 -7.35
C ASN A 158 -0.68 -2.49 -6.41
N LYS A 159 0.29 -1.86 -5.72
CA LYS A 159 1.10 -2.58 -4.72
C LYS A 159 0.30 -3.03 -3.50
N PHE A 160 -0.67 -2.23 -3.06
CA PHE A 160 -1.57 -2.60 -1.98
C PHE A 160 -2.47 -3.78 -2.38
N TYR A 161 -2.99 -3.81 -3.62
CA TYR A 161 -3.70 -4.95 -4.19
C TYR A 161 -2.89 -6.24 -4.10
N GLU A 162 -1.60 -6.19 -4.51
CA GLU A 162 -0.68 -7.32 -4.38
C GLU A 162 -0.68 -7.90 -2.96
N MET A 163 -0.48 -7.04 -1.97
CA MET A 163 -0.39 -7.43 -0.57
C MET A 163 -1.70 -8.05 -0.07
N VAL A 164 -2.83 -7.42 -0.40
CA VAL A 164 -4.15 -7.90 0.01
C VAL A 164 -4.44 -9.27 -0.60
N ILE A 165 -4.21 -9.45 -1.91
CA ILE A 165 -4.44 -10.72 -2.60
C ILE A 165 -3.59 -11.84 -1.99
N ILE A 166 -2.31 -11.58 -1.76
CA ILE A 166 -1.39 -12.54 -1.14
C ILE A 166 -1.87 -12.91 0.28
N CYS A 167 -2.20 -11.92 1.11
CA CYS A 167 -2.63 -12.16 2.49
C CYS A 167 -3.99 -12.88 2.58
N GLN A 168 -4.85 -12.70 1.59
CA GLN A 168 -6.23 -13.21 1.55
C GLN A 168 -6.40 -14.46 0.69
N THR A 169 -5.32 -15.19 0.40
CA THR A 169 -5.36 -16.47 -0.33
C THR A 169 -4.53 -17.52 0.38
N TYR A 170 -4.85 -18.79 0.11
CA TYR A 170 -4.11 -19.95 0.60
C TYR A 170 -2.82 -20.14 -0.19
N ARG A 171 -1.80 -20.72 0.44
CA ARG A 171 -0.61 -21.21 -0.26
C ARG A 171 -0.88 -22.58 -0.87
N ASP A 172 -0.18 -22.90 -1.94
CA ASP A 172 -0.08 -24.24 -2.51
C ASP A 172 1.38 -24.75 -2.43
N GLU A 173 1.62 -26.01 -2.80
CA GLU A 173 2.95 -26.64 -2.74
C GLU A 173 3.99 -25.96 -3.65
N GLU A 174 3.53 -25.32 -4.72
CA GLU A 174 4.36 -24.64 -5.73
C GLU A 174 4.61 -23.16 -5.40
N SER A 175 3.97 -22.65 -4.34
CA SER A 175 4.07 -21.26 -3.92
C SER A 175 5.51 -20.92 -3.52
N ALA A 176 6.07 -19.87 -4.12
CA ALA A 176 7.41 -19.40 -3.77
C ALA A 176 7.45 -18.93 -2.30
N SER A 177 7.91 -19.80 -1.39
CA SER A 177 7.81 -19.54 0.05
C SER A 177 8.80 -18.46 0.50
N LYS A 178 8.27 -17.42 1.13
CA LYS A 178 8.96 -16.66 2.17
C LYS A 178 8.37 -17.07 3.51
N GLU A 179 9.20 -17.52 4.46
CA GLU A 179 8.76 -17.97 5.78
C GLU A 179 7.98 -16.89 6.56
N SER A 180 8.19 -15.61 6.26
CA SER A 180 7.58 -14.48 6.96
C SER A 180 6.26 -13.97 6.36
N GLU A 181 5.87 -14.42 5.16
CA GLU A 181 4.68 -13.91 4.46
C GLU A 181 3.38 -14.50 5.04
N PHE A 182 2.34 -13.68 5.23
CA PHE A 182 1.05 -14.14 5.75
C PHE A 182 0.18 -14.78 4.65
N SER A 183 -0.61 -15.80 4.99
CA SER A 183 -1.64 -16.41 4.13
C SER A 183 -2.85 -16.84 4.97
N LEU A 184 -3.93 -17.24 4.31
CA LEU A 184 -5.13 -17.73 5.02
C LEU A 184 -4.88 -19.00 5.85
N ASP A 185 -3.81 -19.76 5.54
CA ASP A 185 -3.36 -20.92 6.33
C ASP A 185 -3.07 -20.57 7.80
N ALA A 186 -2.67 -19.32 8.05
CA ALA A 186 -2.33 -18.83 9.38
C ALA A 186 -3.56 -18.48 10.24
N ILE A 187 -4.79 -18.59 9.70
CA ILE A 187 -6.03 -18.23 10.40
C ILE A 187 -6.63 -19.47 11.07
N PRO A 188 -6.76 -19.51 12.40
CA PRO A 188 -7.41 -20.62 13.09
C PRO A 188 -8.89 -20.74 12.70
N PRO A 189 -9.43 -21.96 12.52
CA PRO A 189 -10.86 -22.17 12.20
C PRO A 189 -11.82 -21.58 13.25
N THR A 190 -11.36 -21.42 14.49
CA THR A 190 -12.12 -20.85 15.61
C THR A 190 -12.30 -19.32 15.49
N LEU A 191 -11.51 -18.65 14.66
CA LEU A 191 -11.45 -17.20 14.56
C LEU A 191 -12.52 -16.64 13.61
N LYS A 192 -13.72 -16.39 14.15
CA LYS A 192 -14.88 -15.97 13.35
C LYS A 192 -14.83 -14.54 12.79
N ILE A 193 -13.92 -13.68 13.27
CA ILE A 193 -13.86 -12.27 12.84
C ILE A 193 -13.32 -12.13 11.40
N LEU A 194 -12.29 -12.89 11.03
CA LEU A 194 -11.62 -12.77 9.73
C LEU A 194 -12.38 -13.44 8.58
N LYS A 195 -13.18 -14.49 8.86
CA LYS A 195 -14.01 -15.20 7.85
C LYS A 195 -13.24 -15.54 6.55
N PRO A 196 -12.31 -16.51 6.58
CA PRO A 196 -11.38 -16.79 5.46
C PRO A 196 -12.02 -16.87 4.07
N ARG A 197 -13.15 -17.57 3.93
CA ARG A 197 -13.88 -17.66 2.66
C ARG A 197 -14.28 -16.30 2.07
N LYS A 198 -14.71 -15.35 2.91
CA LYS A 198 -15.06 -14.00 2.44
C LYS A 198 -13.83 -13.21 2.01
N LEU A 199 -12.69 -13.43 2.67
CA LEU A 199 -11.42 -12.84 2.29
C LEU A 199 -10.96 -13.39 0.94
N GLU A 200 -11.07 -14.70 0.74
CA GLU A 200 -10.72 -15.34 -0.53
C GLU A 200 -11.62 -14.87 -1.68
N ASP A 201 -12.95 -14.80 -1.46
CA ASP A 201 -13.89 -14.25 -2.45
C ASP A 201 -13.56 -12.81 -2.85
N GLU A 202 -13.11 -11.99 -1.88
CA GLU A 202 -12.67 -10.62 -2.13
C GLU A 202 -11.34 -10.59 -2.90
N ALA A 203 -10.36 -11.42 -2.53
CA ALA A 203 -9.07 -11.51 -3.22
C ALA A 203 -9.23 -11.86 -4.71
N ASN A 204 -10.14 -12.80 -5.03
CA ASN A 204 -10.45 -13.16 -6.41
C ASN A 204 -11.03 -11.99 -7.20
N LYS A 205 -11.88 -11.16 -6.58
CA LYS A 205 -12.41 -9.94 -7.20
C LYS A 205 -11.29 -8.91 -7.44
N LEU A 206 -10.43 -8.71 -6.46
CA LEU A 206 -9.29 -7.81 -6.60
C LEU A 206 -8.32 -8.26 -7.70
N MET A 207 -8.10 -9.56 -7.85
CA MET A 207 -7.30 -10.11 -8.94
C MET A 207 -7.93 -9.78 -10.31
N ALA A 208 -9.25 -9.97 -10.45
CA ALA A 208 -9.96 -9.63 -11.68
C ALA A 208 -9.91 -8.12 -11.98
N ASP A 209 -10.07 -7.26 -10.97
CA ASP A 209 -9.95 -5.81 -11.10
C ASP A 209 -8.53 -5.40 -11.55
N LEU A 210 -7.51 -6.07 -11.02
CA LEU A 210 -6.12 -5.81 -11.36
C LEU A 210 -5.79 -6.23 -12.80
N ILE A 211 -6.29 -7.37 -13.26
CA ILE A 211 -6.19 -7.80 -14.67
C ILE A 211 -6.90 -6.82 -15.59
N LYS A 212 -8.08 -6.32 -15.18
CA LYS A 212 -8.81 -5.29 -15.94
C LYS A 212 -8.02 -3.98 -16.01
N PHE A 213 -7.39 -3.56 -14.92
CA PHE A 213 -6.53 -2.38 -14.88
C PHE A 213 -5.32 -2.54 -15.82
N HIS A 214 -4.62 -3.68 -15.77
CA HIS A 214 -3.52 -4.03 -16.68
C HIS A 214 -3.91 -3.91 -18.16
N GLY A 215 -5.10 -4.37 -18.53
CA GLY A 215 -5.62 -4.30 -19.90
C GLY A 215 -6.26 -2.95 -20.30
N SER A 216 -6.24 -1.95 -19.42
CA SER A 216 -6.88 -0.66 -19.69
C SER A 216 -6.20 0.10 -20.83
N MET A 217 -6.98 0.66 -21.75
CA MET A 217 -6.45 1.40 -22.91
C MET A 217 -5.63 2.63 -22.51
N HIS A 218 -5.96 3.26 -21.39
CA HIS A 218 -5.38 4.52 -20.92
C HIS A 218 -4.45 4.36 -19.72
N ILE A 219 -4.02 3.13 -19.40
CA ILE A 219 -3.01 2.92 -18.37
C ILE A 219 -1.70 3.61 -18.78
N SER A 220 -1.05 4.30 -17.83
CA SER A 220 0.26 4.91 -18.09
C SER A 220 1.35 3.82 -18.16
N SER A 221 2.45 4.11 -18.85
CA SER A 221 3.56 3.15 -18.97
C SER A 221 4.14 2.75 -17.61
N ALA A 222 4.21 3.70 -16.67
CA ALA A 222 4.71 3.44 -15.31
C ALA A 222 3.77 2.48 -14.55
N ASN A 223 2.46 2.73 -14.59
CA ASN A 223 1.49 1.85 -13.95
C ASN A 223 1.38 0.49 -14.65
N LEU A 224 1.51 0.43 -15.97
CA LEU A 224 1.52 -0.83 -16.72
C LEU A 224 2.71 -1.71 -16.29
N LEU A 225 3.92 -1.15 -16.26
CA LEU A 225 5.12 -1.86 -15.80
C LEU A 225 4.98 -2.32 -14.35
N ALA A 226 4.49 -1.45 -13.46
CA ALA A 226 4.23 -1.80 -12.07
C ALA A 226 3.20 -2.93 -11.95
N CYS A 227 2.11 -2.86 -12.73
CA CYS A 227 1.05 -3.87 -12.72
C CYS A 227 1.55 -5.22 -13.25
N MET A 228 2.36 -5.23 -14.31
CA MET A 228 3.01 -6.44 -14.82
C MET A 228 3.90 -7.09 -13.75
N GLY A 229 4.72 -6.29 -13.06
CA GLY A 229 5.54 -6.75 -11.94
C GLY A 229 4.69 -7.34 -10.81
N THR A 230 3.61 -6.65 -10.43
CA THR A 230 2.67 -7.12 -9.40
C THR A 230 1.98 -8.42 -9.79
N LEU A 231 1.43 -8.54 -11.00
CA LEU A 231 0.79 -9.78 -11.48
C LEU A 231 1.78 -10.95 -11.46
N SER A 232 3.02 -10.71 -11.88
CA SER A 232 4.09 -11.72 -11.86
C SER A 232 4.44 -12.15 -10.43
N LEU A 233 4.46 -11.21 -9.48
CA LEU A 233 4.70 -11.51 -8.07
C LEU A 233 3.54 -12.32 -7.47
N ILE A 234 2.29 -11.94 -7.76
CA ILE A 234 1.10 -12.69 -7.32
C ILE A 234 1.14 -14.11 -7.87
N ALA A 235 1.37 -14.30 -9.18
CA ALA A 235 1.41 -15.62 -9.80
C ALA A 235 2.48 -16.53 -9.18
N ARG A 236 3.64 -15.98 -8.82
CA ARG A 236 4.71 -16.74 -8.14
C ARG A 236 4.37 -17.06 -6.68
N ALA A 237 3.77 -16.12 -5.98
CA ALA A 237 3.38 -16.32 -4.58
C ALA A 237 2.15 -17.22 -4.45
N ARG A 238 1.27 -17.21 -5.45
CA ARG A 238 -0.02 -17.92 -5.50
C ARG A 238 -0.23 -18.49 -6.92
N PRO A 239 0.40 -19.64 -7.24
CA PRO A 239 0.31 -20.32 -8.54
C PRO A 239 -1.12 -20.57 -9.05
N MET A 240 -2.13 -20.64 -8.18
CA MET A 240 -3.55 -20.67 -8.58
C MET A 240 -3.96 -19.53 -9.55
N PHE A 241 -3.26 -18.38 -9.52
CA PHE A 241 -3.50 -17.26 -10.44
C PHE A 241 -2.66 -17.29 -11.71
N MET A 242 -1.69 -18.22 -11.84
CA MET A 242 -0.73 -18.27 -12.94
C MET A 242 -1.40 -18.26 -14.31
N GLY A 243 -2.44 -19.08 -14.50
CA GLY A 243 -3.17 -19.14 -15.77
C GLY A 243 -3.80 -17.79 -16.15
N GLN A 244 -4.43 -17.10 -15.19
CA GLN A 244 -5.03 -15.79 -15.44
C GLN A 244 -3.97 -14.74 -15.79
N VAL A 245 -2.82 -14.78 -15.12
CA VAL A 245 -1.70 -13.87 -15.38
C VAL A 245 -1.09 -14.10 -16.76
N ILE A 246 -0.84 -15.35 -17.15
CA ILE A 246 -0.32 -15.70 -18.49
C ILE A 246 -1.27 -15.18 -19.56
N SER A 247 -2.57 -15.45 -19.45
CA SER A 247 -3.56 -14.96 -20.42
C SER A 247 -3.61 -13.44 -20.49
N ALA A 248 -3.48 -12.74 -19.35
CA ALA A 248 -3.43 -11.28 -19.32
C ALA A 248 -2.18 -10.72 -20.05
N MET A 249 -1.02 -11.35 -19.85
CA MET A 249 0.24 -10.96 -20.51
C MET A 249 0.18 -11.23 -22.02
N GLU A 250 -0.35 -12.37 -22.45
CA GLU A 250 -0.55 -12.72 -23.86
C GLU A 250 -1.47 -11.72 -24.57
N MET A 251 -2.57 -11.34 -23.92
CA MET A 251 -3.52 -10.36 -24.46
C MET A 251 -2.86 -9.00 -24.70
N LEU A 252 -2.03 -8.53 -23.75
CA LEU A 252 -1.30 -7.27 -23.91
C LEU A 252 -0.30 -7.33 -25.07
N HIS A 253 0.48 -8.42 -25.19
CA HIS A 253 1.40 -8.61 -26.31
C HIS A 253 0.68 -8.62 -27.65
N GLY A 254 -0.47 -9.31 -27.74
CA GLY A 254 -1.30 -9.33 -28.95
C GLY A 254 -1.83 -7.95 -29.34
N VAL A 255 -2.30 -7.16 -28.37
CA VAL A 255 -2.76 -5.78 -28.59
C VAL A 255 -1.62 -4.87 -29.04
N GLN A 256 -0.43 -5.00 -28.46
CA GLN A 256 0.74 -4.22 -28.86
C GLN A 256 1.17 -4.52 -30.30
N LEU A 257 1.22 -5.80 -30.68
CA LEU A 257 1.50 -6.20 -32.06
C LEU A 257 0.47 -5.61 -33.03
N MET A 258 -0.83 -5.68 -32.72
CA MET A 258 -1.87 -5.07 -33.57
C MET A 258 -1.72 -3.56 -33.71
N ARG A 259 -1.34 -2.85 -32.64
CA ARG A 259 -1.06 -1.41 -32.67
C ARG A 259 0.12 -1.11 -33.59
N ASP A 260 1.22 -1.86 -33.45
CA ASP A 260 2.40 -1.69 -34.30
C ASP A 260 2.03 -1.94 -35.78
N PHE A 261 1.29 -3.01 -36.08
CA PHE A 261 0.80 -3.28 -37.44
C PHE A 261 -0.11 -2.16 -38.00
N SER A 262 -0.98 -1.57 -37.18
CA SER A 262 -1.83 -0.44 -37.60
C SER A 262 -1.01 0.82 -37.89
N ALA A 263 -0.03 1.14 -37.05
CA ALA A 263 0.88 2.27 -37.28
C ALA A 263 1.71 2.07 -38.55
N PHE A 264 2.20 0.86 -38.83
CA PHE A 264 2.87 0.53 -40.08
C PHE A 264 1.95 0.68 -41.31
N ARG A 265 0.65 0.38 -41.17
CA ARG A 265 -0.33 0.58 -42.24
C ARG A 265 -0.56 2.05 -42.53
N ASP A 266 -0.66 2.89 -41.51
CA ASP A 266 -0.85 4.34 -41.65
C ASP A 266 0.40 5.04 -42.23
N ILE A 267 1.61 4.59 -41.86
CA ILE A 267 2.87 5.05 -42.48
C ILE A 267 2.92 4.74 -43.97
N LYS A 268 2.45 3.56 -44.41
CA LYS A 268 2.40 3.20 -45.83
C LYS A 268 1.37 4.02 -46.63
N ILE A 269 0.32 4.53 -45.99
CA ILE A 269 -0.68 5.39 -46.63
C ILE A 269 -0.18 6.84 -46.74
N ALA A 270 0.70 7.28 -45.83
CA ALA A 270 1.23 8.64 -45.78
C ALA A 270 2.42 8.93 -46.73
N THR A 271 3.02 7.92 -47.38
CA THR A 271 4.02 8.15 -48.44
C THR A 271 3.34 8.63 -49.73
N PRO A 272 3.59 9.86 -50.21
CA PRO A 272 3.05 10.30 -51.48
C PRO A 272 3.76 9.53 -52.60
N ALA A 273 2.97 8.90 -53.48
CA ALA A 273 3.47 8.35 -54.73
C ALA A 273 4.26 9.43 -55.47
N SER A 274 5.57 9.27 -55.56
CA SER A 274 6.42 10.11 -56.39
C SER A 274 5.87 10.04 -57.82
N ARG A 275 5.43 11.19 -58.31
CA ARG A 275 4.98 11.36 -59.70
C ARG A 275 6.13 11.01 -60.63
N PHE A 276 6.09 9.81 -61.20
CA PHE A 276 6.73 9.53 -62.48
C PHE A 276 6.03 10.38 -63.54
N VAL A 277 6.68 11.46 -63.98
CA VAL A 277 6.26 12.19 -65.18
C VAL A 277 7.12 11.63 -66.33
N PRO A 278 6.54 10.93 -67.32
CA PRO A 278 7.28 10.56 -68.52
C PRO A 278 7.47 11.82 -69.36
N GLY A 279 8.69 12.03 -69.87
CA GLY A 279 9.02 13.20 -70.70
C GLY A 279 8.36 13.17 -72.08
N PRO A 280 8.55 14.21 -72.90
CA PRO A 280 8.33 14.11 -74.33
C PRO A 280 9.65 14.19 -75.13
N LEU A 281 9.76 13.22 -76.05
CA LEU A 281 10.49 13.13 -77.33
C LEU A 281 11.68 14.07 -77.60
#